data_AF-A0A484Z8U3-F1
#
_entry.id   AF-A0A484Z8U3-F1
#
_cell.length_a   1.000
_cell.length_b   1.000
_cell.length_c   1.000
_cell.angle_alpha   90.00
_cell.angle_beta   90.00
_cell.angle_gamma   90.00
#
_symmetry.space_group_name_H-M   'P 1'
#
loop_
_entity.id
_entity.type
_entity.pdbx_description
1 polymer ?
#
loop_
_entity_poly.entity_id
_entity_poly.type
_entity_poly.pdbx_seq_one_letter_code
_entity_poly.pdbx_strand_id
1 'polypeptide(L)' 'MTHYHIIHNWLWLGAVDSLNDAVSLLRTPAGFDQDGYKILCKPLLTGQYEVILLNDLEAR' A
#
# COMPACT_ATOMS: atom_id res chain seq x y z
N MET A 1 -17.44 0.62 2.51
CA MET A 1 -16.23 -0.07 3.00
C MET A 1 -15.03 0.65 2.40
N THR A 2 -13.97 0.81 3.17
CA THR A 2 -12.73 1.50 2.76
C THR A 2 -11.65 0.46 2.54
N HIS A 3 -10.93 0.53 1.42
CA HIS A 3 -9.80 -0.35 1.13
C HIS A 3 -8.51 0.47 1.12
N TYR A 4 -7.51 0.01 1.86
CA TYR A 4 -6.20 0.64 1.93
C TYR A 4 -5.24 -0.10 1.01
N HIS A 5 -4.75 0.58 -0.04
CA HIS A 5 -3.74 0.02 -0.92
C HIS A 5 -2.34 0.27 -0.33
N ILE A 6 -1.61 -0.80 -0.04
CA ILE A 6 -0.29 -0.72 0.59
C ILE A 6 0.77 -0.61 -0.50
N ILE A 7 1.60 0.42 -0.40
CA ILE A 7 2.68 0.70 -1.34
C ILE A 7 3.98 0.85 -0.57
N HIS A 8 5.03 0.14 -0.98
CA HIS A 8 6.37 0.24 -0.40
C HIS A 8 7.41 0.25 -1.51
N ASN A 9 8.33 1.22 -1.50
CA ASN A 9 9.33 1.38 -2.58
C ASN A 9 8.72 1.35 -3.99
N TRP A 10 7.57 2.00 -4.18
CA TRP A 10 6.82 2.02 -5.45
C TRP A 10 6.27 0.65 -5.88
N LEU A 11 6.16 -0.31 -4.97
CA LEU A 11 5.55 -1.62 -5.21
C LEU A 11 4.18 -1.69 -4.55
N TRP A 12 3.14 -2.09 -5.29
CA TRP A 12 1.81 -2.33 -4.71
C TRP A 12 1.75 -3.72 -4.06
N LEU A 13 1.76 -3.78 -2.73
CA LEU A 13 1.84 -5.03 -1.96
C LEU A 13 0.47 -5.73 -1.78
N GLY A 14 -0.63 -5.03 -2.06
CA GLY A 14 -1.99 -5.53 -1.90
C GLY A 14 -2.93 -4.48 -1.31
N ALA A 15 -4.14 -4.91 -0.94
CA ALA A 15 -5.11 -4.08 -0.26
C ALA A 15 -5.60 -4.74 1.04
N VAL A 16 -5.89 -3.93 2.06
CA VAL A 16 -6.42 -4.36 3.36
C VAL A 16 -7.66 -3.53 3.72
N ASP A 17 -8.54 -4.09 4.54
CA ASP A 17 -9.75 -3.39 5.00
C ASP A 17 -9.51 -2.54 6.26
N SER A 18 -8.37 -2.74 6.93
CA SER A 18 -7.96 -2.03 8.14
C SER A 18 -6.49 -1.66 8.07
N LEU A 19 -6.15 -0.43 8.49
CA LEU A 19 -4.76 0.04 8.52
C LEU A 19 -3.86 -0.83 9.43
N ASN A 20 -4.42 -1.44 10.47
CA ASN A 20 -3.68 -2.34 11.36
C ASN A 20 -3.18 -3.60 10.64
N ASP A 21 -3.88 -4.03 9.58
CA ASP A 21 -3.51 -5.22 8.82
C ASP A 21 -2.41 -4.94 7.79
N ALA A 22 -2.05 -3.66 7.56
CA ALA A 22 -1.00 -3.27 6.62
C ALA A 22 0.35 -3.92 6.93
N VAL A 23 0.64 -4.18 8.22
CA VAL A 23 1.86 -4.85 8.66
C VAL A 23 2.04 -6.25 8.06
N SER A 24 0.93 -6.93 7.74
CA SER A 24 0.95 -8.27 7.15
C SER A 24 1.48 -8.28 5.71
N LEU A 25 1.42 -7.14 5.01
CA LEU A 25 1.85 -7.00 3.63
C LEU A 25 3.28 -6.46 3.48
N LEU A 26 3.97 -6.08 4.57
CA LEU A 26 5.33 -5.51 4.53
C LEU A 26 6.41 -6.47 4.01
N ARG A 27 6.09 -7.76 3.80
CA ARG A 27 6.98 -8.72 3.14
C ARG A 27 6.44 -9.04 1.75
N THR A 28 7.27 -8.85 0.74
CA THR A 28 6.95 -9.25 -0.63
C THR A 28 6.85 -10.78 -0.72
N PRO A 29 5.69 -11.34 -1.13
CA PRO A 29 5.56 -12.77 -1.36
C PRO A 29 6.43 -13.22 -2.55
N ALA A 30 6.79 -14.51 -2.58
CA ALA A 30 7.51 -15.09 -3.71
C ALA A 30 6.65 -15.00 -4.99
N GLY A 31 7.19 -14.43 -6.06
CA GLY A 31 6.45 -14.18 -7.32
C GLY A 31 5.74 -12.83 -7.40
N PHE A 32 6.11 -11.89 -6.52
CA PHE A 32 5.56 -10.53 -6.51
C PHE A 32 5.74 -9.80 -7.85
N ASP A 33 4.63 -9.24 -8.37
CA ASP A 33 4.63 -8.43 -9.59
C ASP A 33 5.11 -7.01 -9.29
N GLN A 34 6.35 -6.71 -9.71
CA GLN A 34 6.97 -5.41 -9.51
C GLN A 34 6.27 -4.29 -10.29
N ASP A 35 5.51 -4.62 -11.33
CA ASP A 35 4.91 -3.64 -12.25
C ASP A 35 3.48 -3.20 -11.87
N GLY A 36 2.91 -3.75 -10.80
CA GLY A 36 1.54 -3.47 -10.34
C GLY A 36 1.27 -2.00 -9.98
N TYR A 37 2.30 -1.19 -9.73
CA TYR A 37 2.14 0.23 -9.37
C TYR A 37 1.56 1.09 -10.50
N LYS A 38 1.69 0.67 -11.77
CA LYS A 38 1.19 1.43 -12.93
C LYS A 38 -0.31 1.73 -12.86
N ILE A 39 -1.11 0.86 -12.23
CA ILE A 39 -2.56 1.07 -12.07
C ILE A 39 -2.89 2.18 -11.06
N LEU A 40 -2.01 2.42 -10.09
CA LEU A 40 -2.19 3.39 -9.02
C LEU A 40 -1.49 4.74 -9.32
N CYS A 41 -0.56 4.78 -10.28
CA CYS A 41 0.12 6.02 -10.71
C CYS A 41 -0.84 7.18 -10.96
N LYS A 42 -1.84 6.96 -11.82
CA LYS A 42 -2.75 8.03 -12.26
C LYS A 42 -3.54 8.63 -11.08
N PRO A 43 -4.25 7.85 -10.26
CA PRO A 43 -4.99 8.44 -9.15
C PRO A 43 -4.09 9.00 -8.04
N LEU A 44 -2.90 8.45 -7.81
CA LEU A 44 -1.92 9.02 -6.87
C LEU A 44 -1.41 10.40 -7.34
N LEU A 45 -0.97 10.49 -8.60
CA LEU A 45 -0.42 11.74 -9.16
C LEU A 45 -1.48 12.84 -9.34
N THR A 46 -2.75 12.45 -9.42
CA THR A 46 -3.88 13.40 -9.54
C THR A 46 -4.50 13.76 -8.20
N GLY A 47 -3.97 13.24 -7.08
CA GLY A 47 -4.45 13.53 -5.73
C GLY A 47 -5.86 13.00 -5.45
N GLN A 48 -6.30 11.94 -6.14
CA GLN A 48 -7.63 11.36 -5.96
C GLN A 48 -7.75 10.50 -4.70
N TYR A 49 -6.63 10.09 -4.12
CA TYR A 49 -6.57 9.30 -2.89
C TYR A 49 -5.75 10.00 -1.81
N GLU A 50 -6.17 9.80 -0.56
CA GLU A 50 -5.40 10.19 0.62
C GLU A 50 -4.13 9.32 0.71
N VAL A 51 -2.99 9.96 0.95
CA VAL A 51 -1.71 9.28 1.18
C VAL A 51 -1.42 9.28 2.66
N ILE A 52 -1.46 8.10 3.27
CA ILE A 52 -1.16 7.89 4.69
C ILE A 52 0.24 7.30 4.79
N LEU A 53 1.16 8.02 5.46
CA LEU A 53 2.49 7.50 5.74
C LEU A 53 2.41 6.47 6.87
N LEU A 54 2.85 5.25 6.61
CA LEU A 54 3.04 4.20 7.62
C LEU A 54 4.38 4.43 8.34
N ASN A 55 4.53 5.55 9.05
CA ASN A 55 5.64 5.76 9.97
C ASN A 55 5.17 5.38 11.39
N ASP A 56 5.89 4.44 12.02
CA ASP A 56 5.75 4.03 13.42
C ASP A 56 4.45 3.30 13.83
N LEU A 57 4.18 2.15 13.22
CA LEU A 57 3.45 1.07 13.91
C LEU A 57 4.30 0.41 15.04
N GLU A 58 5.54 0.87 15.29
CA GLU A 58 6.42 0.39 16.38
C GLU A 58 6.24 1.13 17.72
N ALA A 59 5.24 2.01 17.87
CA ALA A 59 5.06 2.79 19.11
C ALA A 59 3.77 2.48 19.92
N ARG A 60 3.15 1.30 19.77
CA ARG A 60 2.07 0.85 20.66
C ARG A 60 2.07 -0.64 20.96
#